data_AF-A0A538GBG4-F1
#
_entry.id   AF-A0A538GBG4-F1
#
_cell.length_a   1.000
_cell.length_b   1.000
_cell.length_c   1.000
_cell.angle_alpha   90.00
_cell.angle_beta   90.00
_cell.angle_gamma   90.00
#
_symmetry.space_group_name_H-M   'P 1'
#
loop_
_entity.id
_entity.type
_entity.pdbx_description
1 polymer ?
#
loop_
_entity_poly.entity_id
_entity_poly.type
_entity_poly.pdbx_seq_one_letter_code
_entity_poly.pdbx_strand_id
1 'polypeptide(L)'
;MQELRRARGASRSTLRDVVLTAIAIVLAIFVLPQPWGIMAIGLGVGTDLSETVFFWRWSRRRKARVGIETLVGRAAVAVSRVDPGGRVKLDGELWGARSETTIETGAAVVVRDVEGLTLVVEPDPERARGA
;
A
#
# COMPACT_ATOMS: atom_id res chain seq x y z
N MET A 1 24.66 15.12 -3.68
CA MET A 1 24.16 16.34 -4.36
C MET A 1 22.98 16.10 -5.34
N GLN A 2 22.25 14.97 -5.28
CA GLN A 2 21.10 14.72 -6.19
C GLN A 2 19.70 14.70 -5.50
N GLU A 3 19.65 14.65 -4.17
CA GLU A 3 18.41 14.48 -3.39
C GLU A 3 17.57 15.78 -3.28
N LEU A 4 18.17 16.97 -3.39
CA LEU A 4 17.47 18.24 -3.12
C LEU A 4 16.59 18.76 -4.27
N ARG A 5 16.49 18.05 -5.41
CA ARG A 5 15.70 18.50 -6.57
C ARG A 5 14.28 17.92 -6.66
N ARG A 6 13.96 16.84 -5.94
CA ARG A 6 12.64 16.19 -6.06
C ARG A 6 11.51 16.85 -5.24
N ALA A 7 11.84 17.70 -4.27
CA ALA A 7 10.83 18.31 -3.38
C ALA A 7 10.03 19.49 -4.00
N ARG A 8 10.34 19.91 -5.23
CA ARG A 8 9.76 21.15 -5.80
C ARG A 8 8.54 20.94 -6.72
N GLY A 9 8.12 19.70 -6.96
CA GLY A 9 7.15 19.38 -8.03
C GLY A 9 5.71 19.09 -7.58
N ALA A 10 5.46 18.71 -6.33
CA ALA A 10 4.16 18.14 -5.94
C ALA A 10 3.12 19.15 -5.40
N SER A 11 3.46 20.45 -5.30
CA SER A 11 2.62 21.40 -4.56
C SER A 11 1.70 22.28 -5.42
N ARG A 12 1.80 22.22 -6.76
CA ARG A 12 1.00 23.10 -7.63
C ARG A 12 -0.38 22.55 -7.97
N SER A 13 -0.56 21.23 -8.03
CA SER A 13 -1.86 20.61 -8.32
C SER A 13 -2.79 20.70 -7.11
N THR A 14 -2.34 20.29 -5.92
CA THR A 14 -3.17 20.31 -4.71
C THR A 14 -3.70 21.69 -4.36
N LEU A 15 -2.88 22.73 -4.47
CA LEU A 15 -3.32 24.11 -4.20
C LEU A 15 -4.38 24.57 -5.21
N ARG A 16 -4.19 24.25 -6.50
CA ARG A 16 -5.14 24.61 -7.56
C ARG A 16 -6.47 23.87 -7.37
N ASP A 17 -6.41 22.58 -7.06
CA ASP A 17 -7.61 21.74 -6.94
C ASP A 17 -8.43 22.15 -5.71
N VAL A 18 -7.77 22.45 -4.58
CA VAL A 18 -8.42 23.04 -3.38
C VAL A 18 -9.05 24.40 -3.69
N VAL A 19 -8.35 25.27 -4.43
CA VAL A 19 -8.87 26.60 -4.81
C VAL A 19 -10.08 26.47 -5.74
N LEU A 20 -10.06 25.55 -6.70
CA LEU A 20 -11.20 25.31 -7.60
C LEU A 20 -12.41 24.77 -6.85
N THR A 21 -12.22 23.85 -5.89
CA THR A 21 -13.31 23.34 -5.03
C THR A 21 -13.88 24.46 -4.16
N ALA A 22 -13.02 25.27 -3.54
CA ALA A 22 -13.46 26.41 -2.72
C ALA A 22 -14.26 27.43 -3.55
N ILE A 23 -13.80 27.77 -4.76
CA ILE A 23 -14.51 28.68 -5.67
C ILE A 23 -15.86 28.09 -6.12
N ALA A 24 -15.92 26.79 -6.43
CA ALA A 24 -17.15 26.11 -6.82
C ALA A 24 -18.19 26.11 -5.67
N ILE A 25 -17.75 25.90 -4.42
CA ILE A 25 -18.62 25.96 -3.24
C ILE A 25 -19.14 27.39 -3.03
N VAL A 26 -18.27 28.41 -3.11
CA VAL A 26 -18.66 29.82 -2.95
C VAL A 26 -19.66 30.25 -4.02
N LEU A 27 -19.42 29.87 -5.29
CA LEU A 27 -20.35 30.14 -6.39
C LEU A 27 -21.68 29.40 -6.20
N ALA A 28 -21.66 28.14 -5.75
CA ALA A 28 -22.88 27.39 -5.48
C ALA A 28 -23.73 28.03 -4.36
N ILE A 29 -23.10 28.59 -3.32
CA ILE A 29 -23.79 29.28 -2.23
C ILE A 29 -24.43 30.60 -2.71
N PHE A 30 -23.73 31.35 -3.57
CA PHE A 30 -24.18 32.69 -4.00
C PHE A 30 -25.12 32.69 -5.22
N VAL A 31 -25.05 31.69 -6.10
CA VAL A 31 -25.74 31.68 -7.41
C VAL A 31 -26.97 30.76 -7.45
N LEU A 32 -27.05 29.71 -6.60
CA LEU A 32 -28.18 28.78 -6.62
C LEU A 32 -29.31 29.21 -5.67
N PRO A 33 -30.59 29.22 -6.12
CA PRO A 33 -31.73 29.42 -5.24
C PRO A 33 -31.75 28.43 -4.06
N GLN A 34 -32.13 28.93 -2.88
CA GLN A 34 -31.99 28.34 -1.54
C GLN A 34 -32.29 26.82 -1.35
N PRO A 35 -33.23 26.15 -2.07
CA PRO A 35 -33.39 24.70 -1.94
C PRO A 35 -32.25 23.85 -2.53
N TRP A 36 -31.46 24.36 -3.47
CA TRP A 36 -30.41 23.58 -4.13
C TRP A 36 -29.04 23.65 -3.41
N GLY A 37 -28.83 24.66 -2.56
CA GLY A 37 -27.57 24.84 -1.82
C GLY A 37 -27.28 23.71 -0.83
N ILE A 38 -28.30 23.14 -0.20
CA ILE A 38 -28.13 22.04 0.76
C ILE A 38 -27.66 20.75 0.06
N MET A 39 -28.16 20.49 -1.15
CA MET A 39 -27.70 19.34 -1.95
C MET A 39 -26.26 19.51 -2.44
N ALA A 40 -25.88 20.74 -2.83
CA ALA A 40 -24.52 21.05 -3.22
C ALA A 40 -23.52 20.90 -2.06
N ILE A 41 -23.89 21.34 -0.84
CA ILE A 41 -23.07 21.19 0.36
C ILE A 41 -22.93 19.70 0.74
N GLY A 42 -24.02 18.93 0.68
CA GLY A 42 -23.99 17.50 0.98
C GLY A 42 -23.11 16.71 0.01
N LEU A 43 -23.18 17.02 -1.29
CA LEU A 43 -22.31 16.42 -2.31
C LEU A 43 -20.84 16.81 -2.10
N GLY A 44 -20.54 18.08 -1.79
CA GLY A 44 -19.17 18.53 -1.53
C GLY A 44 -18.52 17.79 -0.36
N VAL A 45 -19.21 17.76 0.78
CA VAL A 45 -18.71 17.08 2.00
C VAL A 45 -18.58 15.57 1.78
N GLY A 46 -19.53 14.95 1.07
CA GLY A 46 -19.47 13.53 0.75
C GLY A 46 -18.28 13.16 -0.15
N THR A 47 -17.92 14.05 -1.08
CA THR A 47 -16.80 13.83 -2.01
C THR A 47 -15.46 13.93 -1.30
N ASP A 48 -15.27 14.95 -0.45
CA ASP A 48 -14.06 15.11 0.37
C ASP A 48 -13.83 13.95 1.35
N LEU A 49 -14.90 13.48 2.00
CA LEU A 49 -14.83 12.30 2.87
C LEU A 49 -14.51 11.03 2.09
N SER A 50 -15.07 10.90 0.88
CA SER A 50 -14.86 9.73 0.03
C SER A 50 -13.42 9.65 -0.47
N GLU A 51 -12.88 10.74 -1.02
CA GLU A 51 -11.48 10.78 -1.46
C GLU A 51 -10.53 10.60 -0.28
N THR A 52 -10.79 11.25 0.86
CA THR A 52 -9.90 11.14 2.03
C THR A 52 -9.86 9.72 2.59
N VAL A 53 -11.01 9.06 2.77
CA VAL A 53 -11.06 7.69 3.31
C VAL A 53 -10.49 6.69 2.30
N PHE A 54 -10.79 6.86 1.01
CA PHE A 54 -10.25 6.01 -0.06
C PHE A 54 -8.72 6.14 -0.15
N PHE A 55 -8.20 7.37 -0.19
CA PHE A 55 -6.76 7.62 -0.29
C PHE A 55 -6.03 7.25 0.99
N TRP A 56 -6.65 7.40 2.17
CA TRP A 56 -6.10 6.93 3.44
C TRP A 56 -6.07 5.41 3.54
N ARG A 57 -7.12 4.70 3.12
CA ARG A 57 -7.12 3.23 3.01
C ARG A 57 -6.08 2.75 2.01
N TRP A 58 -5.97 3.40 0.85
CA TRP A 58 -4.99 3.06 -0.18
C TRP A 58 -3.55 3.38 0.23
N SER A 59 -3.34 4.49 0.95
CA SER A 59 -2.04 4.89 1.51
C SER A 59 -1.62 3.99 2.66
N ARG A 60 -2.53 3.54 3.54
CA ARG A 60 -2.23 2.52 4.56
C ARG A 60 -1.86 1.17 3.95
N ARG A 61 -2.42 0.82 2.79
CA ARG A 61 -1.97 -0.34 2.01
C ARG A 61 -0.64 -0.12 1.27
N ARG A 62 -0.12 1.12 1.21
CA ARG A 62 1.12 1.47 0.48
C ARG A 62 2.23 2.07 1.34
N LYS A 63 2.00 2.35 2.62
CA LYS A 63 2.99 2.89 3.56
C LYS A 63 3.66 1.77 4.36
N ALA A 64 4.62 1.11 3.71
CA ALA A 64 5.84 0.56 4.33
C ALA A 64 6.88 0.33 3.23
N ARG A 65 7.17 1.40 2.48
CA ARG A 65 8.13 1.42 1.36
C ARG A 65 9.48 1.99 1.78
N VAL A 66 10.13 1.35 2.78
CA VAL A 66 11.53 1.60 3.10
C VAL A 66 12.16 0.29 3.59
N GLY A 67 13.14 -0.24 2.86
CA GLY A 67 13.95 -1.44 3.21
C GLY A 67 13.31 -2.81 2.92
N ILE A 68 11.98 -2.90 2.93
CA ILE A 68 11.25 -4.17 2.86
C ILE A 68 10.90 -4.58 1.41
N GLU A 69 10.73 -3.60 0.52
CA GLU A 69 10.41 -3.81 -0.91
C GLU A 69 11.47 -4.62 -1.66
N THR A 70 12.72 -4.62 -1.19
CA THR A 70 13.80 -5.42 -1.78
C THR A 70 13.70 -6.91 -1.47
N LEU A 71 12.88 -7.30 -0.49
CA LEU A 71 12.69 -8.70 -0.09
C LEU A 71 11.63 -9.38 -0.95
N VAL A 72 10.62 -8.64 -1.43
CA VAL A 72 9.56 -9.16 -2.30
C VAL A 72 10.17 -9.65 -3.62
N GLY A 73 9.83 -10.88 -4.00
CA GLY A 73 10.39 -11.57 -5.17
C GLY A 73 11.71 -12.31 -4.92
N ARG A 74 12.30 -12.21 -3.72
CA ARG A 74 13.48 -13.02 -3.38
C ARG A 74 13.09 -14.44 -2.99
N ALA A 75 13.99 -15.36 -3.30
CA ALA A 75 13.89 -16.75 -2.88
C ALA A 75 14.39 -16.91 -1.44
N ALA A 76 13.68 -17.72 -0.67
CA ALA A 76 14.03 -18.12 0.68
C ALA A 76 13.83 -19.63 0.84
N VAL A 77 14.31 -20.19 1.95
CA VAL A 77 14.14 -21.61 2.26
C VAL A 77 13.42 -21.75 3.59
N ALA A 78 12.35 -22.55 3.64
CA ALA A 78 11.66 -22.88 4.87
C ALA A 78 12.60 -23.64 5.81
N VAL A 79 12.86 -23.09 6.99
CA VAL A 79 13.68 -23.77 8.03
C VAL A 79 12.83 -24.45 9.09
N SER A 80 11.54 -24.17 9.10
CA SER A 80 10.52 -24.93 9.81
C SER A 80 9.32 -25.11 8.90
N ARG A 81 8.44 -26.06 9.24
CA ARG A 81 7.11 -26.13 8.64
C ARG A 81 6.40 -24.78 8.83
N VAL A 82 5.75 -24.28 7.78
CA VAL A 82 4.98 -23.03 7.77
C VAL A 82 3.51 -23.40 7.55
N ASP A 83 2.68 -23.27 8.59
CA ASP A 83 1.25 -23.60 8.54
C ASP A 83 0.47 -23.02 9.75
N PRO A 84 -0.26 -21.90 9.60
CA PRO A 84 -0.03 -20.85 8.61
C PRO A 84 1.25 -20.05 8.92
N GLY A 85 1.87 -20.26 10.08
CA GLY A 85 3.07 -19.54 10.54
C GLY A 85 4.29 -20.45 10.68
N GLY A 86 5.48 -19.88 10.52
CA GLY A 86 6.75 -20.59 10.64
C GLY A 86 7.94 -19.66 10.44
N ARG A 87 9.09 -20.21 10.04
CA ARG A 87 10.32 -19.44 9.78
C ARG A 87 10.95 -19.83 8.46
N VAL A 88 11.50 -18.84 7.78
CA VAL A 88 12.27 -18.99 6.54
C VAL A 88 13.65 -18.36 6.70
N LYS A 89 14.61 -18.81 5.92
CA LYS A 89 15.93 -18.22 5.80
C LYS A 89 16.05 -17.48 4.48
N LEU A 90 16.32 -16.18 4.54
CA LEU A 90 16.50 -15.29 3.40
C LEU A 90 17.83 -14.55 3.57
N ASP A 91 18.70 -14.61 2.56
CA ASP A 91 20.04 -13.98 2.56
C ASP A 91 20.90 -14.24 3.82
N GLY A 92 20.71 -15.39 4.46
CA GLY A 92 21.42 -15.77 5.68
C GLY A 92 20.69 -15.42 6.98
N GLU A 93 19.64 -14.60 6.92
CA GLU A 93 18.85 -14.16 8.07
C GLU A 93 17.61 -15.04 8.28
N LEU A 94 17.22 -15.20 9.55
CA LEU A 94 16.01 -15.92 9.96
C LEU A 94 14.85 -14.92 10.06
N TRP A 95 13.81 -15.17 9.27
CA TRP A 95 12.62 -14.35 9.20
C TRP A 95 11.39 -15.14 9.64
N GLY A 96 10.45 -14.45 10.30
CA GLY A 96 9.10 -14.99 10.49
C GLY A 96 8.42 -15.12 9.14
N ALA A 97 7.68 -16.21 8.93
CA ALA A 97 6.99 -16.48 7.68
C ALA A 97 5.53 -16.84 7.91
N ARG A 98 4.67 -16.44 6.99
CA ARG A 98 3.28 -16.85 6.89
C ARG A 98 2.98 -17.35 5.48
N SER A 99 2.20 -18.42 5.37
CA SER A 99 1.72 -18.97 4.11
C SER A 99 0.27 -19.43 4.25
N GLU A 100 -0.51 -19.27 3.18
CA GLU A 100 -1.87 -19.84 3.10
C GLU A 100 -1.86 -21.34 2.81
N THR A 101 -0.78 -21.84 2.20
CA THR A 101 -0.57 -23.26 1.92
C THR A 101 0.47 -23.83 2.88
N THR A 102 0.32 -25.09 3.31
CA THR A 102 1.34 -25.77 4.10
C THR A 102 2.66 -25.86 3.33
N ILE A 103 3.73 -25.36 3.91
CA ILE A 103 5.09 -25.45 3.36
C ILE A 103 5.93 -26.32 4.29
N GLU A 104 6.52 -27.37 3.74
CA GLU A 104 7.38 -28.28 4.50
C GLU A 104 8.78 -27.71 4.72
N THR A 105 9.44 -28.21 5.77
CA THR A 105 10.81 -27.81 6.09
C THR A 105 11.75 -28.16 4.94
N GLY A 106 12.60 -27.22 4.54
CA GLY A 106 13.55 -27.35 3.43
C GLY A 106 12.99 -26.92 2.07
N ALA A 107 11.68 -26.65 1.96
CA ALA A 107 11.10 -26.21 0.69
C ALA A 107 11.58 -24.81 0.28
N ALA A 108 11.80 -24.63 -1.02
CA ALA A 108 12.07 -23.32 -1.62
C ALA A 108 10.77 -22.52 -1.71
N VAL A 109 10.84 -21.26 -1.30
CA VAL A 109 9.71 -20.33 -1.27
C VAL A 109 10.10 -19.00 -1.87
N VAL A 110 9.12 -18.26 -2.37
CA VAL A 110 9.28 -16.89 -2.85
C VAL A 110 8.49 -15.94 -1.95
N VAL A 111 9.11 -14.82 -1.59
CA VAL A 111 8.44 -13.78 -0.81
C VAL A 111 7.48 -13.02 -1.72
N ARG A 112 6.19 -12.98 -1.36
CA ARG A 112 5.14 -12.25 -2.08
C ARG A 112 4.82 -10.91 -1.46
N ASP A 113 4.86 -10.84 -0.13
CA ASP A 113 4.58 -9.62 0.61
C ASP A 113 5.30 -9.63 1.96
N VAL A 114 5.28 -8.52 2.67
CA VAL A 114 5.84 -8.41 4.02
C VAL A 114 4.90 -7.64 4.94
N GLU A 115 4.45 -8.32 5.98
CA GLU A 115 3.58 -7.79 7.02
C GLU A 115 4.39 -7.51 8.30
N GLY A 116 4.90 -6.29 8.43
CA GLY A 116 5.73 -5.89 9.57
C GLY A 116 7.08 -6.61 9.59
N LEU A 117 7.23 -7.61 10.46
CA LEU A 117 8.42 -8.48 10.57
C LEU A 117 8.16 -9.92 10.09
N THR A 118 7.01 -10.16 9.44
CA THR A 118 6.62 -11.47 8.92
C THR A 118 6.57 -11.43 7.40
N LEU A 119 7.27 -12.35 6.73
CA LEU A 119 7.25 -12.51 5.29
C LEU A 119 6.04 -13.36 4.89
N VAL A 120 5.25 -12.88 3.93
CA VAL A 120 4.22 -13.69 3.26
C VAL A 120 4.90 -14.43 2.13
N VAL A 121 4.90 -15.76 2.20
CA VAL A 121 5.66 -16.62 1.28
C VAL A 121 4.76 -17.63 0.59
N GLU A 122 5.12 -17.97 -0.64
CA GLU A 122 4.48 -19.03 -1.43
C GLU A 122 5.51 -20.07 -1.88
N PRO A 123 5.11 -21.33 -2.12
CA PRO A 123 5.99 -22.32 -2.73
C PRO A 123 6.55 -21.85 -4.08
N ASP A 124 7.85 -22.07 -4.32
CA ASP A 124 8.46 -21.84 -5.63
C ASP A 124 8.59 -23.19 -6.40
N PRO A 125 7.62 -23.52 -7.27
CA PRO A 125 7.59 -24.80 -7.98
C PRO A 125 8.63 -24.90 -9.11
N GLU A 126 9.22 -23.78 -9.54
CA GLU A 126 10.27 -23.79 -10.55
C GLU A 126 11.60 -24.19 -9.92
N ARG A 127 11.87 -23.70 -8.72
CA ARG A 127 13.10 -24.03 -7.99
C ARG A 127 13.10 -25.43 -7.39
N ALA A 128 11.92 -25.96 -7.05
CA ALA A 128 11.76 -27.35 -6.63
C ALA A 128 12.05 -28.37 -7.75
N ARG A 129 12.03 -27.96 -9.02
CA ARG A 129 12.30 -28.85 -10.18
C ARG A 129 13.76 -28.86 -10.64
N GLY A 130 14.57 -27.90 -10.19
CA GLY A 130 15.95 -27.71 -10.65
C GLY A 130 17.04 -28.16 -9.67
N ALA A 131 16.66 -28.76 -8.54
CA ALA A 131 17.57 -29.33 -7.53
C ALA A 131 17.46 -30.87 -7.55
#